data_AF-A0A1I6KDG3-F1
#
_entry.id   AF-A0A1I6KDG3-F1
#
_cell.length_a   1.000
_cell.length_b   1.000
_cell.length_c   1.000
_cell.angle_alpha   90.00
_cell.angle_beta   90.00
_cell.angle_gamma   90.00
#
_symmetry.space_group_name_H-M   'P 1'
#
loop_
_entity.id
_entity.type
_entity.pdbx_description
1 polymer ?
#
loop_
_entity_poly.entity_id
_entity_poly.type
_entity_poly.pdbx_seq_one_letter_code
_entity_poly.pdbx_strand_id
1 'polypeptide(L)'
;MILLFVESWWWVAPAAAGAGAATYAGVTARGRRARRLELDAARRELSLAYHALILARVRVREAQANVLSARAVSGSSALGDALMGTPATVEARRQLQEAKRSEKAAVMTLRAGRARVKATTAQYHAASSADPLPIEKLFATQDAVVARWMAYETDDAKAIAYPQLSDTRYPATLAFFRAYREAQRLRPASARDRIPPEQFLEYRDAVRTLEAAFDEAERQAGAAESRPAPRTSIWPVPAWRPLRLPTSD
;
A
#
# COMPACT_ATOMS: atom_id res chain seq x y z
N MET A 1 -74.67 11.04 -17.62
CA MET A 1 -74.14 9.77 -17.08
C MET A 1 -72.86 10.06 -16.32
N ILE A 2 -72.97 10.53 -15.06
CA ILE A 2 -71.84 10.74 -14.16
C ILE A 2 -72.34 10.28 -12.78
N LEU A 3 -71.92 9.08 -12.37
CA LEU A 3 -72.23 8.50 -11.06
C LEU A 3 -70.90 8.28 -10.32
N LEU A 4 -70.79 8.95 -9.18
CA LEU A 4 -70.29 8.52 -7.87
C LEU A 4 -69.11 7.53 -7.83
N PHE A 5 -68.03 7.88 -7.12
CA PHE A 5 -67.54 7.08 -5.99
C PHE A 5 -66.48 7.87 -5.19
N VAL A 6 -66.94 8.45 -4.07
CA VAL A 6 -66.13 8.70 -2.88
C VAL A 6 -66.03 7.34 -2.18
N GLU A 7 -64.82 6.86 -1.85
CA GLU A 7 -64.47 6.04 -0.66
C GLU A 7 -63.25 5.14 -0.90
N SER A 8 -62.44 5.03 0.17
CA SER A 8 -61.44 3.99 0.43
C SER A 8 -60.09 4.04 -0.31
N TRP A 9 -59.08 4.67 0.32
CA TRP A 9 -57.71 4.09 0.31
C TRP A 9 -56.81 4.57 1.45
N TRP A 10 -57.34 4.87 2.63
CA TRP A 10 -56.47 5.19 3.78
C TRP A 10 -56.17 3.96 4.66
N TRP A 11 -56.66 2.77 4.29
CA TRP A 11 -56.60 1.54 5.11
C TRP A 11 -55.82 0.36 4.50
N VAL A 12 -55.00 0.56 3.46
CA VAL A 12 -53.93 -0.44 3.20
C VAL A 12 -52.80 -0.16 4.18
N ALA A 13 -52.99 -0.79 5.34
CA ALA A 13 -52.18 -0.77 6.52
C ALA A 13 -50.70 -1.15 6.26
N PRO A 14 -49.82 -0.76 7.17
CA PRO A 14 -48.39 -0.60 6.96
C PRO A 14 -47.66 -1.94 7.07
N ALA A 15 -47.06 -2.39 5.97
CA ALA A 15 -46.16 -3.54 5.95
C ALA A 15 -44.83 -3.24 5.23
N ALA A 16 -44.38 -1.98 5.30
CA ALA A 16 -43.05 -1.56 4.86
C ALA A 16 -42.29 -0.76 5.92
N ALA A 17 -42.57 -1.02 7.21
CA ALA A 17 -41.70 -0.63 8.30
C ALA A 17 -40.50 -1.59 8.34
N GLY A 18 -39.43 -1.29 7.59
CA GLY A 18 -38.21 -2.12 7.65
C GLY A 18 -36.96 -1.62 6.93
N ALA A 19 -37.04 -0.72 5.95
CA ALA A 19 -35.88 -0.46 5.06
C ALA A 19 -35.42 1.00 4.94
N GLY A 20 -35.82 1.92 5.85
CA GLY A 20 -35.54 3.35 5.66
C GLY A 20 -35.14 4.19 6.89
N ALA A 21 -34.97 3.61 8.08
CA ALA A 21 -34.67 4.41 9.28
C ALA A 21 -33.14 4.56 9.52
N ALA A 22 -32.46 5.29 8.63
CA ALA A 22 -31.15 5.85 9.00
C ALA A 22 -31.40 7.03 9.95
N THR A 23 -31.39 6.78 11.27
CA THR A 23 -31.40 7.87 12.24
C THR A 23 -30.19 8.79 11.97
N TYR A 24 -30.33 10.10 12.16
CA TYR A 24 -29.22 11.06 12.01
C TYR A 24 -27.95 10.63 12.78
N ALA A 25 -28.13 9.95 13.92
CA ALA A 25 -27.05 9.31 14.67
C ALA A 25 -26.32 8.21 13.88
N GLY A 26 -27.03 7.38 13.11
CA GLY A 26 -26.46 6.34 12.24
C GLY A 26 -25.66 6.90 11.06
N VAL A 27 -26.14 7.97 10.42
CA VAL A 27 -25.45 8.63 9.29
C VAL A 27 -24.15 9.28 9.75
N THR A 28 -24.17 10.00 10.88
CA THR A 28 -22.97 10.67 11.42
C THR A 28 -21.96 9.67 12.00
N ALA A 29 -22.43 8.56 12.59
CA ALA A 29 -21.56 7.48 13.05
C ALA A 29 -20.84 6.77 11.88
N ARG A 30 -21.51 6.61 10.73
CA ARG A 30 -20.91 6.03 9.52
C ARG A 30 -19.77 6.88 8.97
N GLY A 31 -19.95 8.21 8.92
CA GLY A 31 -18.90 9.15 8.50
C GLY A 31 -17.68 9.14 9.42
N ARG A 32 -17.87 9.06 10.75
CA ARG A 32 -16.74 8.95 11.69
C ARG A 32 -15.93 7.66 11.51
N ARG A 33 -16.62 6.53 11.28
CA ARG A 33 -15.96 5.23 11.03
C ARG A 33 -15.17 5.23 9.73
N ALA A 34 -15.75 5.73 8.65
CA ALA A 34 -15.06 5.84 7.36
C ALA A 34 -13.79 6.70 7.46
N ARG A 35 -13.78 7.76 8.27
CA ARG A 35 -12.57 8.57 8.54
C ARG A 35 -11.54 7.85 9.41
N ARG A 36 -11.96 7.02 10.36
CA ARG A 36 -11.04 6.20 11.19
C ARG A 36 -10.39 5.05 10.45
N LEU A 37 -10.85 4.74 9.24
CA LEU A 37 -10.40 3.58 8.46
C LEU A 37 -8.88 3.51 8.30
N GLU A 38 -8.22 4.63 7.98
CA GLU A 38 -6.76 4.70 7.88
C GLU A 38 -6.04 4.42 9.20
N LEU A 39 -6.60 4.91 10.31
CA LEU A 39 -6.04 4.69 11.64
C LEU A 39 -6.17 3.22 12.06
N ASP A 40 -7.33 2.62 11.82
CA ASP A 40 -7.58 1.22 12.14
C ASP A 40 -6.73 0.29 11.26
N ALA A 41 -6.54 0.65 9.98
CA ALA A 41 -5.61 -0.01 9.07
C ALA A 41 -4.15 0.10 9.56
N ALA A 42 -3.69 1.29 9.97
CA ALA A 42 -2.34 1.47 10.51
C ALA A 42 -2.11 0.67 11.80
N ARG A 43 -3.12 0.57 12.67
CA ARG A 43 -3.05 -0.26 13.89
C ARG A 43 -2.97 -1.75 13.56
N ARG A 44 -3.68 -2.19 12.53
CA ARG A 44 -3.60 -3.59 12.04
C ARG A 44 -2.20 -3.90 11.51
N GLU A 45 -1.61 -3.03 10.69
CA GLU A 45 -0.23 -3.18 10.21
C GLU A 45 0.77 -3.25 11.36
N LEU A 46 0.59 -2.41 12.39
CA LEU A 46 1.43 -2.44 13.59
C LEU A 46 1.33 -3.78 14.33
N SER A 47 0.13 -4.34 14.46
CA SER A 47 -0.08 -5.66 15.06
C SER A 47 0.60 -6.76 14.25
N LEU A 48 0.49 -6.74 12.91
CA LEU A 48 1.17 -7.68 12.03
C LEU A 48 2.69 -7.58 12.14
N ALA A 49 3.24 -6.36 12.18
CA ALA A 49 4.68 -6.13 12.36
C ALA A 49 5.19 -6.66 13.72
N TYR A 50 4.38 -6.54 14.77
CA TYR A 50 4.70 -7.11 16.08
C TYR A 50 4.77 -8.65 16.03
N HIS A 51 3.78 -9.31 15.41
CA HIS A 51 3.81 -10.77 15.24
C HIS A 51 4.99 -11.23 14.37
N ALA A 52 5.30 -10.50 13.29
CA ALA A 52 6.45 -10.79 12.43
C ALA A 52 7.78 -10.72 13.20
N LEU A 53 7.93 -9.78 14.15
CA LEU A 53 9.11 -9.69 15.01
C LEU A 53 9.24 -10.90 15.94
N ILE A 54 8.14 -11.37 16.53
CA ILE A 54 8.15 -12.58 17.36
C ILE A 54 8.63 -13.78 16.53
N LEU A 55 8.07 -13.97 15.33
CA LEU A 55 8.47 -15.07 14.43
C LEU A 55 9.94 -14.95 13.99
N ALA A 56 10.42 -13.74 13.71
CA ALA A 56 11.82 -13.52 13.34
C ALA A 56 12.79 -13.88 14.49
N ARG A 57 12.41 -13.60 15.74
CA ARG A 57 13.19 -14.00 16.92
C ARG A 57 13.25 -15.52 17.10
N VAL A 58 12.12 -16.19 16.86
CA VAL A 58 12.08 -17.67 16.87
C VAL A 58 13.03 -18.23 15.82
N ARG A 59 13.04 -17.69 14.60
CA ARG A 59 13.98 -18.11 13.53
C ARG A 59 15.45 -17.90 13.91
N VAL A 60 15.78 -16.83 14.64
CA VAL A 60 17.15 -16.63 15.14
C VAL A 60 17.53 -17.70 16.16
N ARG A 61 16.62 -18.08 17.06
CA ARG A 61 16.86 -19.16 18.04
C ARG A 61 17.03 -20.52 17.36
N GLU A 62 16.20 -20.81 16.37
CA GLU A 62 16.31 -22.01 15.54
C GLU A 62 17.65 -22.05 14.80
N ALA A 63 18.04 -20.97 14.12
CA ALA A 63 19.31 -20.89 13.42
C ALA A 63 20.51 -21.02 14.37
N GLN A 64 20.42 -20.54 15.60
CA GLN A 64 21.44 -20.77 16.63
C GLN A 64 21.56 -22.25 17.00
N ALA A 65 20.45 -22.95 17.17
CA ALA A 65 20.44 -24.40 17.43
C ALA A 65 21.02 -25.18 16.23
N ASN A 66 20.75 -24.75 15.00
CA ASN A 66 21.32 -25.35 13.78
C ASN A 66 22.85 -25.17 13.71
N VAL A 67 23.38 -24.02 14.15
CA VAL A 67 24.84 -23.81 14.25
C VAL A 67 25.46 -24.73 15.30
N LEU A 68 24.80 -24.91 16.45
CA LEU A 68 25.29 -25.79 17.51
C LEU A 68 25.28 -27.26 17.08
N SER A 69 24.20 -27.73 16.45
CA SER A 69 24.11 -29.09 15.93
C SER A 69 25.11 -29.35 14.80
N ALA A 70 25.28 -28.41 13.85
CA ALA A 70 26.29 -28.52 12.81
C ALA A 70 27.72 -28.58 13.38
N ARG A 71 28.00 -27.82 14.44
CA ARG A 71 29.30 -27.86 15.14
C ARG A 71 29.54 -29.17 15.87
N ALA A 72 28.49 -29.74 16.50
CA ALA A 72 28.58 -31.03 17.17
C ALA A 72 28.90 -32.16 16.19
N VAL A 73 28.25 -32.18 15.03
CA VAL A 73 28.54 -33.15 13.95
C VAL A 73 29.97 -32.97 13.41
N SER A 74 30.40 -31.72 13.22
CA SER A 74 31.72 -31.39 12.63
C SER A 74 32.91 -31.64 13.57
N GLY A 75 32.69 -31.63 14.89
CA GLY A 75 33.75 -31.87 15.89
C GLY A 75 34.35 -33.28 15.85
N SER A 76 33.77 -34.19 15.08
CA SER A 76 34.29 -35.54 14.81
C SER A 76 35.17 -35.62 13.54
N SER A 77 35.31 -34.54 12.77
CA SER A 77 35.94 -34.55 11.45
C SER A 77 37.43 -34.17 11.44
N ALA A 78 38.13 -34.55 10.36
CA ALA A 78 39.56 -34.41 10.15
C ALA A 78 40.08 -32.95 10.30
N LEU A 79 41.39 -32.80 10.55
CA LEU A 79 42.06 -31.53 10.86
C LEU A 79 41.81 -30.40 9.84
N GLY A 80 41.57 -30.75 8.56
CA GLY A 80 41.20 -29.78 7.51
C GLY A 80 39.81 -29.14 7.71
N ASP A 81 38.82 -29.91 8.18
CA ASP A 81 37.47 -29.43 8.46
C ASP A 81 37.42 -28.57 9.74
N ALA A 82 38.33 -28.84 10.68
CA ALA A 82 38.48 -28.02 11.88
C ALA A 82 39.03 -26.62 11.57
N LEU A 83 39.91 -26.50 10.58
CA LEU A 83 40.55 -25.24 10.16
C LEU A 83 39.68 -24.41 9.21
N MET A 84 39.00 -25.06 8.24
CA MET A 84 38.17 -24.35 7.25
C MET A 84 36.68 -24.31 7.57
N GLY A 85 36.22 -25.15 8.49
CA GLY A 85 34.79 -25.36 8.74
C GLY A 85 34.17 -26.28 7.68
N THR A 86 33.28 -27.17 8.10
CA THR A 86 32.51 -28.01 7.18
C THR A 86 31.49 -27.17 6.40
N PRO A 87 31.09 -27.57 5.18
CA PRO A 87 30.04 -26.88 4.43
C PRO A 87 28.75 -26.73 5.26
N ALA A 88 28.43 -27.72 6.10
CA ALA A 88 27.29 -27.66 7.03
C ALA A 88 27.41 -26.52 8.06
N THR A 89 28.60 -26.29 8.64
CA THR A 89 28.81 -25.17 9.57
C THR A 89 28.80 -23.81 8.90
N VAL A 90 29.30 -23.73 7.66
CA VAL A 90 29.28 -22.49 6.86
C VAL A 90 27.83 -22.11 6.52
N GLU A 91 27.04 -23.08 6.07
CA GLU A 91 25.63 -22.88 5.73
C GLU A 91 24.79 -22.51 6.96
N ALA A 92 24.97 -23.23 8.09
CA ALA A 92 24.28 -22.88 9.33
C ALA A 92 24.62 -21.44 9.81
N ARG A 93 25.88 -21.01 9.65
CA ARG A 93 26.28 -19.62 9.93
C ARG A 93 25.62 -18.62 8.99
N ARG A 94 25.52 -18.93 7.69
CA ARG A 94 24.82 -18.10 6.71
C ARG A 94 23.36 -17.92 7.08
N GLN A 95 22.66 -19.01 7.39
CA GLN A 95 21.26 -19.00 7.84
C GLN A 95 21.08 -18.16 9.11
N LEU A 96 22.01 -18.25 10.07
CA LEU A 96 21.98 -17.39 11.26
C LEU A 96 22.15 -15.90 10.92
N GLN A 97 23.02 -15.55 9.97
CA GLN A 97 23.19 -14.16 9.55
C GLN A 97 21.94 -13.64 8.83
N GLU A 98 21.32 -14.46 7.98
CA GLU A 98 20.06 -14.14 7.33
C GLU A 98 18.92 -13.96 8.34
N ALA A 99 18.78 -14.87 9.31
CA ALA A 99 17.81 -14.76 10.39
C ALA A 99 17.99 -13.45 11.17
N LYS A 100 19.23 -13.08 11.53
CA LYS A 100 19.53 -11.80 12.19
C LYS A 100 19.18 -10.58 11.33
N ARG A 101 19.44 -10.63 10.02
CA ARG A 101 19.04 -9.57 9.09
C ARG A 101 17.52 -9.45 9.03
N SER A 102 16.81 -10.57 9.00
CA SER A 102 15.34 -10.60 9.01
C SER A 102 14.76 -10.06 10.32
N GLU A 103 15.38 -10.33 11.48
CA GLU A 103 14.99 -9.74 12.76
C GLU A 103 15.17 -8.23 12.75
N LYS A 104 16.33 -7.74 12.28
CA LYS A 104 16.57 -6.29 12.13
C LYS A 104 15.53 -5.64 11.22
N ALA A 105 15.20 -6.27 10.10
CA ALA A 105 14.14 -5.79 9.21
C ALA A 105 12.77 -5.77 9.92
N ALA A 106 12.43 -6.79 10.71
CA ALA A 106 11.21 -6.85 11.50
C ALA A 106 11.15 -5.74 12.58
N VAL A 107 12.28 -5.39 13.21
CA VAL A 107 12.35 -4.26 14.14
C VAL A 107 12.12 -2.93 13.41
N MET A 108 12.71 -2.75 12.23
CA MET A 108 12.54 -1.54 11.45
C MET A 108 11.10 -1.38 10.94
N THR A 109 10.45 -2.46 10.50
CA THR A 109 9.04 -2.45 10.12
C THR A 109 8.13 -2.13 11.30
N LEU A 110 8.41 -2.67 12.50
CA LEU A 110 7.68 -2.29 13.72
C LEU A 110 7.83 -0.79 14.05
N ARG A 111 9.05 -0.25 13.93
CA ARG A 111 9.30 1.19 14.15
C ARG A 111 8.57 2.05 13.12
N ALA A 112 8.59 1.65 11.86
CA ALA A 112 7.85 2.32 10.79
C ALA A 112 6.33 2.27 11.06
N GLY A 113 5.79 1.12 11.48
CA GLY A 113 4.39 0.96 11.86
C GLY A 113 3.98 1.88 13.01
N ARG A 114 4.83 2.04 14.04
CA ARG A 114 4.56 2.98 15.16
C ARG A 114 4.54 4.43 14.68
N ALA A 115 5.50 4.82 13.84
CA ALA A 115 5.54 6.15 13.25
C ALA A 115 4.30 6.40 12.37
N ARG A 116 3.87 5.40 11.59
CA ARG A 116 2.66 5.47 10.76
C ARG A 116 1.41 5.68 11.61
N VAL A 117 1.20 4.89 12.66
CA VAL A 117 0.06 5.06 13.58
C VAL A 117 0.05 6.46 14.20
N LYS A 118 1.21 6.99 14.60
CA LYS A 118 1.31 8.36 15.12
C LYS A 118 0.90 9.40 14.07
N ALA A 119 1.40 9.27 12.85
CA ALA A 119 1.08 10.18 11.74
C ALA A 119 -0.42 10.13 11.37
N THR A 120 -1.00 8.93 11.24
CA THR A 120 -2.42 8.76 10.91
C THR A 120 -3.32 9.20 12.06
N THR A 121 -2.89 9.07 13.31
CA THR A 121 -3.62 9.62 14.47
C THR A 121 -3.68 11.15 14.40
N ALA A 122 -2.54 11.80 14.11
CA ALA A 122 -2.51 13.25 13.94
C ALA A 122 -3.39 13.72 12.77
N GLN A 123 -3.32 13.03 11.62
CA GLN A 123 -4.18 13.30 10.46
C GLN A 123 -5.66 13.12 10.78
N TYR A 124 -6.03 12.04 11.49
CA TYR A 124 -7.40 11.80 11.91
C TYR A 124 -7.95 12.91 12.82
N HIS A 125 -7.13 13.45 13.74
CA HIS A 125 -7.54 14.55 14.61
C HIS A 125 -7.60 15.90 13.91
N ALA A 126 -6.77 16.12 12.88
CA ALA A 126 -6.80 17.34 12.07
C ALA A 126 -7.91 17.33 11.00
N ALA A 127 -8.40 16.15 10.62
CA ALA A 127 -9.39 16.00 9.55
C ALA A 127 -10.76 16.60 9.94
N SER A 128 -11.33 17.34 9.00
CA SER A 128 -12.66 17.94 9.10
C SER A 128 -13.73 17.11 8.37
N SER A 129 -14.99 17.50 8.55
CA SER A 129 -16.11 16.90 7.83
C SER A 129 -16.10 17.16 6.32
N ALA A 130 -15.44 18.24 5.89
CA ALA A 130 -15.28 18.62 4.49
C ALA A 130 -14.16 17.86 3.77
N ASP A 131 -13.23 17.24 4.50
CA ASP A 131 -12.13 16.50 3.89
C ASP A 131 -12.62 15.19 3.25
N PRO A 132 -12.07 14.82 2.07
CA PRO A 132 -12.43 13.58 1.42
C PRO A 132 -12.06 12.38 2.28
N LEU A 133 -12.91 11.36 2.25
CA LEU A 133 -12.69 10.13 3.00
C LEU A 133 -11.43 9.42 2.48
N PRO A 134 -10.72 8.67 3.34
CA PRO A 134 -9.57 7.87 2.92
C PRO A 134 -9.78 7.02 1.68
N ILE A 135 -10.93 6.35 1.57
CA ILE A 135 -11.25 5.51 0.40
C ILE A 135 -11.48 6.35 -0.87
N GLU A 136 -12.09 7.52 -0.73
CA GLU A 136 -12.34 8.42 -1.87
C GLU A 136 -11.03 8.95 -2.44
N LYS A 137 -10.02 9.18 -1.59
CA LYS A 137 -8.66 9.52 -2.03
C LYS A 137 -8.06 8.41 -2.91
N LEU A 138 -8.24 7.14 -2.52
CA LEU A 138 -7.75 6.00 -3.31
C LEU A 138 -8.47 5.86 -4.65
N PHE A 139 -9.79 6.11 -4.66
CA PHE A 139 -10.56 6.16 -5.91
C PHE A 139 -10.02 7.25 -6.83
N ALA A 140 -9.84 8.46 -6.31
CA ALA A 140 -9.29 9.57 -7.07
C ALA A 140 -7.89 9.27 -7.61
N THR A 141 -7.03 8.61 -6.82
CA THR A 141 -5.70 8.18 -7.28
C THR A 141 -5.78 7.17 -8.43
N GLN A 142 -6.59 6.12 -8.29
CA GLN A 142 -6.78 5.15 -9.36
C GLN A 142 -7.35 5.80 -10.63
N ASP A 143 -8.37 6.65 -10.48
CA ASP A 143 -9.01 7.34 -11.59
C ASP A 143 -8.05 8.31 -12.28
N ALA A 144 -7.14 8.95 -11.54
CA ALA A 144 -6.09 9.79 -12.10
C ALA A 144 -5.07 9.00 -12.95
N VAL A 145 -4.67 7.80 -12.51
CA VAL A 145 -3.82 6.91 -13.33
C VAL A 145 -4.53 6.50 -14.61
N VAL A 146 -5.81 6.11 -14.51
CA VAL A 146 -6.62 5.72 -15.68
C VAL A 146 -6.79 6.88 -16.63
N ALA A 147 -7.09 8.08 -16.15
CA ALA A 147 -7.22 9.26 -17.00
C ALA A 147 -5.91 9.57 -17.74
N ARG A 148 -4.76 9.39 -17.06
CA ARG A 148 -3.44 9.59 -17.65
C ARG A 148 -3.14 8.54 -18.73
N TRP A 149 -3.47 7.26 -18.48
CA TRP A 149 -3.39 6.21 -19.49
C TRP A 149 -4.30 6.48 -20.69
N MET A 150 -5.57 6.88 -20.47
CA MET A 150 -6.53 7.19 -21.53
C MET A 150 -6.05 8.30 -22.46
N ALA A 151 -5.23 9.22 -21.96
CA ALA A 151 -4.60 10.24 -22.80
C ALA A 151 -3.68 9.62 -23.87
N TYR A 152 -3.01 8.49 -23.61
CA TYR A 152 -2.18 7.81 -24.62
C TYR A 152 -3.01 7.01 -25.63
N GLU A 153 -4.22 6.58 -25.27
CA GLU A 153 -5.13 5.86 -26.16
C GLU A 153 -5.97 6.79 -27.06
N THR A 154 -6.30 7.99 -26.56
CA THR A 154 -7.26 8.90 -27.21
C THR A 154 -6.59 10.05 -27.97
N ASP A 155 -5.36 10.42 -27.59
CA ASP A 155 -4.59 11.47 -28.27
C ASP A 155 -3.70 10.83 -29.35
N ASP A 156 -4.06 11.03 -30.61
CA ASP A 156 -3.33 10.48 -31.77
C ASP A 156 -1.84 10.80 -31.74
N ALA A 157 -1.45 12.01 -31.29
CA ALA A 157 -0.05 12.40 -31.24
C ALA A 157 0.72 11.60 -30.18
N LYS A 158 0.09 11.32 -29.03
CA LYS A 158 0.69 10.50 -27.97
C LYS A 158 0.71 9.01 -28.34
N ALA A 159 -0.33 8.51 -29.01
CA ALA A 159 -0.38 7.14 -29.49
C ALA A 159 0.75 6.86 -30.50
N ILE A 160 1.02 7.81 -31.41
CA ILE A 160 2.13 7.71 -32.37
C ILE A 160 3.49 7.84 -31.68
N ALA A 161 3.63 8.74 -30.69
CA ALA A 161 4.89 8.97 -30.00
C ALA A 161 5.28 7.85 -29.02
N TYR A 162 4.29 7.21 -28.38
CA TYR A 162 4.51 6.26 -27.29
C TYR A 162 3.72 4.93 -27.47
N PRO A 163 3.84 4.23 -28.62
CA PRO A 163 3.04 3.04 -28.92
C PRO A 163 3.23 1.89 -27.92
N GLN A 164 4.38 1.84 -27.24
CA GLN A 164 4.69 0.87 -26.19
C GLN A 164 3.73 0.92 -25.00
N LEU A 165 3.07 2.05 -24.72
CA LEU A 165 2.14 2.20 -23.60
C LEU A 165 0.79 1.52 -23.83
N SER A 166 0.44 1.24 -25.09
CA SER A 166 -0.78 0.51 -25.48
C SER A 166 -0.51 -0.97 -25.80
N ASP A 167 0.76 -1.36 -25.95
CA ASP A 167 1.15 -2.70 -26.38
C ASP A 167 1.53 -3.62 -25.20
N THR A 168 0.73 -4.66 -25.00
CA THR A 168 0.93 -5.67 -23.94
C THR A 168 2.15 -6.58 -24.12
N ARG A 169 2.82 -6.55 -25.28
CA ARG A 169 4.08 -7.27 -25.50
C ARG A 169 5.24 -6.66 -24.71
N TYR A 170 5.13 -5.39 -24.32
CA TYR A 170 6.12 -4.74 -23.47
C TYR A 170 5.93 -5.14 -22.00
N PRO A 171 6.97 -5.66 -21.31
CA PRO A 171 6.83 -6.18 -19.95
C PRO A 171 6.29 -5.17 -18.92
N ALA A 172 6.69 -3.90 -19.00
CA ALA A 172 6.23 -2.86 -18.08
C ALA A 172 4.74 -2.52 -18.30
N THR A 173 4.31 -2.43 -19.56
CA THR A 173 2.91 -2.23 -19.93
C THR A 173 2.03 -3.41 -19.51
N LEU A 174 2.52 -4.64 -19.68
CA LEU A 174 1.84 -5.83 -19.17
C LEU A 174 1.73 -5.82 -17.64
N ALA A 175 2.79 -5.40 -16.93
CA ALA A 175 2.77 -5.26 -15.48
C ALA A 175 1.75 -4.20 -15.03
N PHE A 176 1.66 -3.07 -15.74
CA PHE A 176 0.63 -2.06 -15.54
C PHE A 176 -0.78 -2.64 -15.69
N PHE A 177 -1.09 -3.33 -16.79
CA PHE A 177 -2.44 -3.90 -16.98
C PHE A 177 -2.79 -4.97 -15.95
N ARG A 178 -1.82 -5.76 -15.50
CA ARG A 178 -2.00 -6.71 -14.39
C ARG A 178 -2.33 -5.99 -13.08
N ALA A 179 -1.58 -4.95 -12.76
CA ALA A 179 -1.83 -4.12 -11.57
C ALA A 179 -3.16 -3.38 -11.65
N TYR A 180 -3.54 -2.89 -12.83
CA TYR A 180 -4.82 -2.25 -13.09
C TYR A 180 -5.99 -3.20 -12.84
N ARG A 181 -5.93 -4.41 -13.42
CA ARG A 181 -6.97 -5.43 -13.21
C ARG A 181 -7.10 -5.79 -11.73
N GLU A 182 -5.99 -5.89 -11.01
CA GLU A 182 -6.02 -6.21 -9.59
C GLU A 182 -6.60 -5.06 -8.74
N ALA A 183 -6.22 -3.81 -9.02
CA ALA A 183 -6.81 -2.65 -8.37
C ALA A 183 -8.32 -2.56 -8.64
N GLN A 184 -8.76 -2.84 -9.88
CA GLN A 184 -10.19 -2.88 -10.21
C GLN A 184 -10.93 -4.00 -9.48
N ARG A 185 -10.35 -5.20 -9.39
CA ARG A 185 -10.94 -6.33 -8.66
C ARG A 185 -11.14 -6.03 -7.17
N LEU A 186 -10.21 -5.28 -6.58
CA LEU A 186 -10.21 -4.93 -5.15
C LEU A 186 -11.00 -3.65 -4.84
N ARG A 187 -11.35 -2.84 -5.85
CA ARG A 187 -12.07 -1.58 -5.68
C ARG A 187 -13.46 -1.84 -5.07
N PRO A 188 -13.77 -1.29 -3.88
CA PRO A 188 -15.12 -1.37 -3.33
C PRO A 188 -16.16 -0.71 -4.26
N ALA A 189 -17.38 -1.26 -4.29
CA ALA A 189 -18.45 -0.76 -5.16
C ALA A 189 -18.88 0.68 -4.81
N SER A 190 -18.88 1.04 -3.52
CA SER A 190 -19.14 2.39 -3.06
C SER A 190 -18.24 2.82 -1.91
N ALA A 191 -17.83 4.08 -1.91
CA ALA A 191 -17.17 4.72 -0.76
C ALA A 191 -18.08 4.76 0.49
N ARG A 192 -19.40 4.60 0.30
CA ARG A 192 -20.38 4.54 1.38
C ARG A 192 -20.42 3.17 2.06
N ASP A 193 -19.91 2.12 1.42
CA ASP A 193 -19.96 0.77 1.96
C ASP A 193 -19.14 0.64 3.23
N ARG A 194 -19.48 -0.36 4.04
CA ARG A 194 -18.69 -0.67 5.23
C ARG A 194 -17.44 -1.43 4.80
N ILE A 195 -16.35 -0.70 4.65
CA ILE A 195 -15.06 -1.26 4.26
C ILE A 195 -14.28 -1.67 5.51
N PRO A 196 -13.87 -2.93 5.65
CA PRO A 196 -13.03 -3.34 6.76
C PRO A 196 -11.57 -2.92 6.53
N PRO A 197 -10.76 -2.74 7.60
CA PRO A 197 -9.39 -2.25 7.50
C PRO A 197 -8.48 -3.09 6.59
N GLU A 198 -8.65 -4.41 6.58
CA GLU A 198 -7.89 -5.34 5.74
C GLU A 198 -8.15 -5.11 4.25
N GLN A 199 -9.41 -4.97 3.84
CA GLN A 199 -9.77 -4.69 2.44
C GLN A 199 -9.27 -3.31 2.01
N PHE A 200 -9.31 -2.33 2.92
CA PHE A 200 -8.73 -1.02 2.67
C PHE A 200 -7.22 -1.10 2.43
N LEU A 201 -6.49 -1.88 3.24
CA LEU A 201 -5.05 -2.09 3.05
C LEU A 201 -4.75 -2.76 1.72
N GLU A 202 -5.46 -3.84 1.37
CA GLU A 202 -5.29 -4.56 0.10
C GLU A 202 -5.52 -3.64 -1.09
N TYR A 203 -6.62 -2.87 -1.08
CA TYR A 203 -6.91 -1.93 -2.16
C TYR A 203 -5.89 -0.79 -2.22
N ARG A 204 -5.51 -0.20 -1.09
CA ARG A 204 -4.47 0.84 -1.00
C ARG A 204 -3.13 0.34 -1.55
N ASP A 205 -2.78 -0.90 -1.30
CA ASP A 205 -1.55 -1.52 -1.79
C ASP A 205 -1.62 -1.77 -3.29
N ALA A 206 -2.75 -2.29 -3.79
CA ALA A 206 -2.99 -2.46 -5.23
C ALA A 206 -2.95 -1.14 -6.01
N VAL A 207 -3.53 -0.06 -5.47
CA VAL A 207 -3.45 1.29 -6.08
C VAL A 207 -2.00 1.79 -6.13
N ARG A 208 -1.20 1.61 -5.08
CA ARG A 208 0.23 1.98 -5.12
C ARG A 208 1.01 1.16 -6.15
N THR A 209 0.72 -0.13 -6.27
CA THR A 209 1.34 -0.99 -7.29
C THR A 209 0.94 -0.57 -8.69
N LEU A 210 -0.33 -0.20 -8.90
CA LEU A 210 -0.83 0.36 -10.16
C LEU A 210 -0.09 1.65 -10.54
N GLU A 211 -0.01 2.61 -9.62
CA GLU A 211 0.74 3.87 -9.83
C GLU A 211 2.20 3.61 -10.20
N ALA A 212 2.89 2.76 -9.42
CA ALA A 212 4.29 2.45 -9.65
C ALA A 212 4.53 1.72 -10.98
N ALA A 213 3.65 0.81 -11.36
CA ALA A 213 3.73 0.08 -12.62
C ALA A 213 3.49 0.99 -13.82
N PHE A 214 2.53 1.93 -13.72
CA PHE A 214 2.29 2.90 -14.79
C PHE A 214 3.43 3.92 -14.91
N ASP A 215 3.91 4.45 -13.78
CA ASP A 215 5.08 5.33 -13.75
C ASP A 215 6.33 4.65 -14.35
N GLU A 216 6.51 3.33 -14.15
CA GLU A 216 7.59 2.57 -14.78
C GLU A 216 7.37 2.37 -16.28
N ALA A 217 6.13 2.10 -16.71
CA ALA A 217 5.80 2.01 -18.13
C ALA A 217 6.09 3.34 -18.85
N GLU A 218 5.69 4.49 -18.26
CA GLU A 218 5.99 5.82 -18.81
C GLU A 218 7.51 6.09 -18.87
N ARG A 219 8.27 5.68 -17.84
CA ARG A 219 9.74 5.77 -17.85
C ARG A 219 10.37 4.96 -18.98
N GLN A 220 10.00 3.69 -19.12
CA GLN A 220 10.55 2.83 -20.18
C GLN A 220 10.12 3.30 -21.58
N ALA A 221 8.95 3.93 -21.67
CA ALA A 221 8.46 4.55 -22.89
C ALA A 221 9.15 5.87 -23.25
N GLY A 222 9.98 6.44 -22.37
CA GLY A 222 10.50 7.80 -22.54
C GLY A 222 9.43 8.89 -22.44
N ALA A 223 8.22 8.54 -21.99
CA ALA A 223 7.09 9.44 -21.80
C ALA A 223 7.09 10.08 -20.41
N ALA A 224 7.99 9.64 -19.50
CA ALA A 224 8.09 10.18 -18.16
C ALA A 224 8.32 11.69 -18.23
N GLU A 225 7.26 12.43 -17.92
CA GLU A 225 7.35 13.87 -17.75
C GLU A 225 8.43 14.16 -16.70
N SER A 226 9.20 15.23 -16.90
CA SER A 226 10.15 15.72 -15.89
C SER A 226 9.38 16.17 -14.66
N ARG A 227 8.99 15.22 -13.81
CA ARG A 227 8.34 15.50 -12.53
C ARG A 227 9.35 16.35 -11.77
N PRO A 228 9.01 17.59 -11.34
CA PRO A 228 9.92 18.35 -10.51
C PRO A 228 10.26 17.45 -9.33
N ALA A 229 11.55 17.14 -9.17
CA ALA A 229 11.99 16.34 -8.04
C ALA A 229 11.33 16.93 -6.79
N PRO A 230 10.73 16.10 -5.90
CA PRO A 230 10.18 16.64 -4.66
C PRO A 230 11.27 17.51 -4.06
N ARG A 231 10.97 18.79 -3.79
CA ARG A 231 11.88 19.78 -3.23
C ARG A 231 12.20 19.38 -1.79
N THR A 232 12.85 18.25 -1.66
CA THR A 232 13.27 17.61 -0.43
C THR A 232 14.78 17.74 -0.43
N SER A 233 15.23 18.99 -0.33
CA SER A 233 16.52 19.30 0.25
C SER A 233 16.43 18.92 1.73
N ILE A 234 16.51 17.63 2.06
CA ILE A 234 16.57 17.16 3.45
C ILE A 234 17.90 17.53 4.13
N TRP A 235 18.87 18.02 3.37
CA TRP A 235 20.07 18.61 3.96
C TRP A 235 19.93 20.13 3.95
N PRO A 236 19.96 20.80 5.12
CA PRO A 236 20.28 22.22 5.12
C PRO A 236 21.66 22.35 4.49
N VAL A 237 21.76 23.06 3.36
CA VAL A 237 23.06 23.40 2.79
C VAL A 237 23.80 24.20 3.86
N PRO A 238 24.93 23.72 4.39
CA PRO A 238 25.63 24.45 5.44
C PRO A 238 26.09 25.81 4.91
N ALA A 239 25.94 26.86 5.70
CA ALA A 239 26.26 28.24 5.33
C ALA A 239 27.74 28.46 4.90
N TRP A 240 28.62 27.49 5.16
CA TRP A 240 30.04 27.54 4.80
C TRP A 240 30.36 27.01 3.39
N ARG A 241 29.38 26.50 2.62
CA ARG A 241 29.63 26.00 1.25
C ARG A 241 29.81 27.18 0.29
N PRO A 242 31.00 27.38 -0.31
CA PRO A 242 31.21 28.51 -1.22
C PRO A 242 30.35 28.33 -2.48
N LEU A 243 29.55 29.36 -2.79
CA LEU A 243 28.86 29.48 -4.08
C LEU A 243 29.94 29.63 -5.16
N ARG A 244 30.15 28.59 -5.97
CA ARG A 244 30.94 28.74 -7.19
C ARG A 244 30.15 29.64 -8.15
N LEU A 245 30.60 30.87 -8.31
CA LEU A 245 30.15 31.74 -9.39
C LEU A 245 30.64 31.15 -10.72
N PRO A 246 29.81 31.14 -11.78
CA PRO A 246 30.27 30.73 -13.09
C PRO A 246 31.33 31.72 -13.57
N THR A 247 32.52 31.22 -13.86
CA THR A 247 33.53 31.96 -14.60
C THR A 247 33.06 32.05 -16.05
N SER A 248 32.83 33.26 -16.51
CA SER A 248 32.61 33.55 -17.93
C SER A 248 33.92 33.33 -18.67
N ASP A 249 33.94 32.33 -19.56
CA ASP A 249 34.83 32.28 -20.72
C ASP A 249 33.96 32.49 -21.98
#